data_AF-A0A117KYL9-F1
#
_entry.id   AF-A0A117KYL9-F1
#
_cell.length_a   1.000
_cell.length_b   1.000
_cell.length_c   1.000
_cell.angle_alpha   90.00
_cell.angle_beta   90.00
_cell.angle_gamma   90.00
#
_symmetry.space_group_name_H-M   'P 1'
#
loop_
_entity.id
_entity.type
_entity.pdbx_description
1 polymer ?
#
loop_
_entity_poly.entity_id
_entity_poly.type
_entity_poly.pdbx_seq_one_letter_code
_entity_poly.pdbx_strand_id
1 'polypeptide(L)'
;TAASLLGQPDVGLVSFSEMCERVKYMARAIKIPLLCDADTGYGNAINVYRTVKEYIWAGAAGLFIEDQVWPKRCGHLEGKQLISIEEMVGKIKAAVDAKKEEDPNFLIGARTDAIAVYGFEEAIKRGLAYREAGADFIFIESPISLEQMEKIPELIPDTPLTLNLVEKGKTPFVTVKEAEELGYKIVVHSVFVLFTAAKAVKDALTYLKEHGVTPAEGNMMPFPEFAEFIGYPRIREMEKKYLPKEILEEKYGRRA
;
A
#
# COMPACT_ATOMS: atom_id res chain seq x y z
N THR A 1 5.31 3.43 4.63
CA THR A 1 5.30 2.30 5.56
C THR A 1 5.93 2.76 6.87
N ALA A 2 5.69 2.08 7.99
CA ALA A 2 6.32 2.39 9.27
C ALA A 2 7.87 2.40 9.18
N ALA A 3 8.42 1.43 8.45
CA ALA A 3 9.87 1.30 8.28
C ALA A 3 10.52 2.51 7.60
N SER A 4 9.95 3.03 6.51
CA SER A 4 10.56 4.14 5.79
C SER A 4 10.33 5.51 6.42
N LEU A 5 9.21 5.68 7.15
CA LEU A 5 8.88 6.94 7.80
C LEU A 5 9.53 7.06 9.18
N LEU A 6 9.41 6.01 10.00
CA LEU A 6 9.77 6.03 11.41
C LEU A 6 11.05 5.24 11.72
N GLY A 7 11.53 4.38 10.81
CA GLY A 7 12.56 3.40 11.12
C GLY A 7 12.09 2.34 12.13
N GLN A 8 10.78 2.10 12.20
CA GLN A 8 10.14 1.26 13.21
C GLN A 8 9.37 0.08 12.60
N PRO A 9 9.08 -0.98 13.38
CA PRO A 9 8.30 -2.12 12.93
C PRO A 9 6.83 -1.76 12.69
N ASP A 10 6.17 -2.58 11.88
CA ASP A 10 4.75 -2.42 11.57
C ASP A 10 3.85 -3.03 12.67
N VAL A 11 3.60 -2.22 13.70
CA VAL A 11 2.82 -2.60 14.90
C VAL A 11 1.82 -1.51 15.31
N GLY A 12 1.26 -0.80 14.32
CA GLY A 12 0.26 0.26 14.56
C GLY A 12 0.86 1.55 15.15
N LEU A 13 2.12 1.86 14.85
CA LEU A 13 2.78 3.09 15.30
C LEU A 13 2.50 4.29 14.40
N VAL A 14 2.25 4.06 13.12
CA VAL A 14 1.98 5.14 12.17
C VAL A 14 0.58 5.68 12.43
N SER A 15 0.49 6.97 12.66
CA SER A 15 -0.77 7.66 12.89
C SER A 15 -1.56 7.86 11.60
N PHE A 16 -2.86 8.12 11.77
CA PHE A 16 -3.78 8.49 10.70
C PHE A 16 -3.25 9.65 9.84
N SER A 17 -2.75 10.72 10.47
CA SER A 17 -2.26 11.91 9.74
C SER A 17 -1.00 11.62 8.94
N GLU A 18 -0.08 10.83 9.50
CA GLU A 18 1.15 10.42 8.81
C GLU A 18 0.82 9.56 7.58
N MET A 19 -0.14 8.64 7.71
CA MET A 19 -0.60 7.85 6.56
C MET A 19 -1.29 8.69 5.49
N CYS A 20 -2.19 9.61 5.87
CA CYS A 20 -2.83 10.51 4.90
C CYS A 20 -1.83 11.38 4.14
N GLU A 21 -0.83 11.93 4.83
CA GLU A 21 0.21 12.73 4.20
C GLU A 21 1.04 11.89 3.21
N ARG A 22 1.38 10.66 3.59
CA ARG A 22 2.07 9.71 2.71
C ARG A 22 1.26 9.40 1.45
N VAL A 23 -0.04 9.13 1.59
CA VAL A 23 -0.95 8.89 0.46
C VAL A 23 -0.96 10.11 -0.47
N LYS A 24 -1.10 11.32 0.09
CA LYS A 24 -1.11 12.57 -0.68
C LYS A 24 0.15 12.76 -1.52
N TYR A 25 1.34 12.52 -0.94
CA TYR A 25 2.58 12.65 -1.70
C TYR A 25 2.73 11.60 -2.79
N MET A 26 2.33 10.34 -2.52
CA MET A 26 2.39 9.28 -3.52
C MET A 26 1.41 9.52 -4.67
N ALA A 27 0.15 9.87 -4.37
CA ALA A 27 -0.87 10.15 -5.38
C ALA A 27 -0.47 11.29 -6.31
N ARG A 28 0.18 12.34 -5.79
CA ARG A 28 0.66 13.48 -6.59
C ARG A 28 1.89 13.16 -7.45
N ALA A 29 2.62 12.11 -7.13
CA ALA A 29 3.84 11.72 -7.85
C ALA A 29 3.55 10.78 -9.05
N ILE A 30 2.37 10.18 -9.12
CA ILE A 30 2.04 9.14 -10.10
C ILE A 30 0.82 9.50 -10.96
N LYS A 31 0.64 8.77 -12.06
CA LYS A 31 -0.54 8.87 -12.95
C LYS A 31 -1.36 7.58 -13.03
N ILE A 32 -0.99 6.58 -12.25
CA ILE A 32 -1.69 5.30 -12.14
C ILE A 32 -2.51 5.27 -10.84
N PRO A 33 -3.57 4.44 -10.76
CA PRO A 33 -4.38 4.31 -9.55
C PRO A 33 -3.53 3.92 -8.33
N LEU A 34 -3.76 4.58 -7.20
CA LEU A 34 -3.10 4.27 -5.93
C LEU A 34 -4.05 3.54 -4.99
N LEU A 35 -3.78 2.27 -4.73
CA LEU A 35 -4.45 1.48 -3.69
C LEU A 35 -3.65 1.58 -2.39
N CYS A 36 -4.31 1.96 -1.29
CA CYS A 36 -3.65 2.28 -0.02
C CYS A 36 -4.04 1.34 1.13
N ASP A 37 -3.09 1.07 2.01
CA ASP A 37 -3.35 0.48 3.32
C ASP A 37 -3.93 1.55 4.26
N ALA A 38 -5.00 1.22 4.97
CA ALA A 38 -5.63 2.06 5.99
C ALA A 38 -5.62 1.41 7.39
N ASP A 39 -4.78 0.39 7.59
CA ASP A 39 -4.72 -0.41 8.82
C ASP A 39 -6.14 -0.86 9.22
N THR A 40 -6.57 -0.57 10.45
CA THR A 40 -7.91 -0.89 10.96
C THR A 40 -8.90 0.29 10.81
N GLY A 41 -8.52 1.34 10.07
CA GLY A 41 -9.28 2.58 9.92
C GLY A 41 -9.14 3.55 11.09
N TYR A 42 -8.07 3.42 11.88
CA TYR A 42 -7.66 4.35 12.95
C TYR A 42 -8.72 4.61 14.03
N GLY A 43 -9.57 3.61 14.30
CA GLY A 43 -10.60 3.66 15.34
C GLY A 43 -11.79 2.76 15.01
N ASN A 44 -13.01 3.24 15.27
CA ASN A 44 -14.24 2.52 14.97
C ASN A 44 -14.84 2.96 13.61
N ALA A 45 -16.09 2.59 13.33
CA ALA A 45 -16.80 2.95 12.10
C ALA A 45 -16.80 4.47 11.79
N ILE A 46 -16.84 5.33 12.82
CA ILE A 46 -16.82 6.80 12.64
C ILE A 46 -15.45 7.28 12.17
N ASN A 47 -14.37 6.69 12.69
CA ASN A 47 -13.00 6.97 12.25
C ASN A 47 -12.77 6.45 10.82
N VAL A 48 -13.32 5.28 10.49
CA VAL A 48 -13.27 4.71 9.14
C VAL A 48 -13.95 5.63 8.13
N TYR A 49 -15.15 6.12 8.44
CA TYR A 49 -15.87 7.07 7.59
C TYR A 49 -15.00 8.30 7.27
N ARG A 50 -14.38 8.90 8.29
CA ARG A 50 -13.44 10.01 8.10
C ARG A 50 -12.22 9.59 7.27
N THR A 51 -11.65 8.42 7.53
CA THR A 51 -10.45 7.91 6.86
C THR A 51 -10.65 7.79 5.36
N VAL A 52 -11.80 7.26 4.93
CA VAL A 52 -12.16 7.16 3.51
C VAL A 52 -12.19 8.53 2.85
N LYS A 53 -12.87 9.51 3.45
CA LYS A 53 -12.95 10.87 2.89
C LYS A 53 -11.55 11.49 2.72
N GLU A 54 -10.72 11.37 3.74
CA GLU A 54 -9.38 11.97 3.74
C GLU A 54 -8.44 11.28 2.75
N TYR A 55 -8.58 9.97 2.54
CA TYR A 55 -7.83 9.24 1.51
C TYR A 55 -8.29 9.60 0.08
N ILE A 56 -9.60 9.79 -0.13
CA ILE A 56 -10.14 10.31 -1.40
C ILE A 56 -9.56 11.70 -1.67
N TRP A 57 -9.62 12.62 -0.71
CA TRP A 57 -9.08 13.98 -0.87
C TRP A 57 -7.56 14.02 -1.01
N ALA A 58 -6.85 13.04 -0.45
CA ALA A 58 -5.43 12.85 -0.67
C ALA A 58 -5.10 12.36 -2.11
N GLY A 59 -6.09 11.82 -2.83
CA GLY A 59 -5.97 11.37 -4.22
C GLY A 59 -5.75 9.86 -4.37
N ALA A 60 -6.07 9.06 -3.37
CA ALA A 60 -6.09 7.60 -3.53
C ALA A 60 -7.24 7.17 -4.46
N ALA A 61 -7.06 6.06 -5.16
CA ALA A 61 -8.11 5.42 -5.97
C ALA A 61 -8.89 4.36 -5.17
N GLY A 62 -8.33 3.90 -4.07
CA GLY A 62 -8.99 2.98 -3.15
C GLY A 62 -8.15 2.77 -1.89
N LEU A 63 -8.74 2.09 -0.93
CA LEU A 63 -8.05 1.60 0.26
C LEU A 63 -8.56 0.22 0.68
N PHE A 64 -7.84 -0.45 1.59
CA PHE A 64 -8.37 -1.59 2.32
C PHE A 64 -8.27 -1.39 3.83
N ILE A 65 -9.20 -1.97 4.57
CA ILE A 65 -9.30 -1.91 6.04
C ILE A 65 -9.28 -3.34 6.59
N GLU A 66 -8.53 -3.59 7.65
CA GLU A 66 -8.42 -4.90 8.29
C GLU A 66 -9.21 -5.03 9.61
N ASP A 67 -9.57 -6.26 9.95
CA ASP A 67 -10.39 -6.60 11.12
C ASP A 67 -9.57 -6.87 12.38
N GLN A 68 -8.34 -6.39 12.45
CA GLN A 68 -7.53 -6.47 13.67
C GLN A 68 -7.99 -5.49 14.75
N VAL A 69 -7.76 -5.85 16.02
CA VAL A 69 -7.83 -4.94 17.16
C VAL A 69 -6.65 -3.96 17.08
N TRP A 70 -6.88 -2.68 17.40
CA TRP A 70 -5.79 -1.72 17.52
C TRP A 70 -5.09 -1.82 18.90
N PRO A 71 -3.74 -1.76 18.99
CA PRO A 71 -2.80 -1.63 17.89
C PRO A 71 -2.66 -2.91 17.07
N LYS A 72 -2.71 -2.78 15.75
CA LYS A 72 -2.61 -3.89 14.81
C LYS A 72 -1.18 -4.44 14.72
N ARG A 73 -1.02 -5.62 14.11
CA ARG A 73 0.29 -6.22 13.80
C ARG A 73 0.36 -6.57 12.32
N CYS A 74 1.57 -6.62 11.76
CA CYS A 74 1.79 -7.15 10.42
C CYS A 74 1.18 -8.57 10.26
N GLY A 75 0.49 -8.81 9.14
CA GLY A 75 -0.26 -10.05 8.88
C GLY A 75 0.55 -11.34 8.94
N HIS A 76 1.87 -11.26 8.72
CA HIS A 76 2.77 -12.42 8.82
C HIS A 76 3.33 -12.66 10.24
N LEU A 77 3.06 -11.78 11.22
CA LEU A 77 3.47 -11.96 12.61
C LEU A 77 2.44 -12.76 13.43
N GLU A 78 2.87 -13.25 14.59
CA GLU A 78 2.02 -13.92 15.58
C GLU A 78 1.38 -12.92 16.57
N GLY A 79 0.38 -13.39 17.32
CA GLY A 79 -0.27 -12.62 18.39
C GLY A 79 -1.31 -11.61 17.89
N LYS A 80 -1.92 -11.87 16.74
CA LYS A 80 -3.01 -11.04 16.19
C LYS A 80 -4.30 -11.28 16.98
N GLN A 81 -5.09 -10.23 17.14
CA GLN A 81 -6.42 -10.27 17.73
C GLN A 81 -7.38 -9.57 16.78
N LEU A 82 -8.60 -10.09 16.65
CA LEU A 82 -9.58 -9.54 15.73
C LEU A 82 -10.78 -8.99 16.48
N ILE A 83 -11.39 -7.97 15.89
CA ILE A 83 -12.73 -7.51 16.27
C ILE A 83 -13.80 -8.50 15.82
N SER A 84 -15.03 -8.34 16.31
CA SER A 84 -16.15 -9.17 15.89
C SER A 84 -16.52 -8.91 14.42
N ILE A 85 -17.19 -9.86 13.79
CA ILE A 85 -17.69 -9.70 12.41
C ILE A 85 -18.62 -8.49 12.34
N GLU A 86 -19.49 -8.32 13.33
CA GLU A 86 -20.47 -7.24 13.40
C GLU A 86 -19.80 -5.86 13.45
N GLU A 87 -18.72 -5.72 14.22
CA GLU A 87 -17.97 -4.47 14.27
C GLU A 87 -17.30 -4.16 12.93
N MET A 88 -16.65 -5.16 12.31
CA MET A 88 -16.02 -4.97 11.01
C MET A 88 -17.04 -4.68 9.89
N VAL A 89 -18.18 -5.35 9.90
CA VAL A 89 -19.30 -5.04 8.98
C VAL A 89 -19.76 -3.60 9.15
N GLY A 90 -19.85 -3.10 10.39
CA GLY A 90 -20.16 -1.69 10.66
C GLY A 90 -19.12 -0.73 10.06
N LYS A 91 -17.83 -1.07 10.17
CA LYS A 91 -16.74 -0.32 9.54
C LYS A 91 -16.85 -0.30 8.02
N ILE A 92 -17.08 -1.43 7.37
CA ILE A 92 -17.22 -1.52 5.91
C ILE A 92 -18.42 -0.71 5.42
N LYS A 93 -19.58 -0.80 6.10
CA LYS A 93 -20.75 0.01 5.74
C LYS A 93 -20.46 1.51 5.83
N ALA A 94 -19.80 1.96 6.90
CA ALA A 94 -19.40 3.35 7.06
C ALA A 94 -18.41 3.80 5.96
N ALA A 95 -17.49 2.92 5.55
CA ALA A 95 -16.58 3.19 4.45
C ALA A 95 -17.32 3.36 3.11
N VAL A 96 -18.28 2.47 2.84
CA VAL A 96 -19.12 2.50 1.63
C VAL A 96 -19.98 3.76 1.59
N ASP A 97 -20.54 4.20 2.72
CA ASP A 97 -21.33 5.43 2.77
C ASP A 97 -20.46 6.68 2.53
N ALA A 98 -19.25 6.75 3.13
CA ALA A 98 -18.29 7.81 2.83
C ALA A 98 -17.88 7.86 1.35
N LYS A 99 -17.62 6.68 0.73
CA LYS A 99 -17.36 6.55 -0.71
C LYS A 99 -18.51 7.14 -1.53
N LYS A 100 -19.75 6.75 -1.26
CA LYS A 100 -20.92 7.22 -2.03
C LYS A 100 -21.08 8.74 -1.99
N GLU A 101 -20.75 9.36 -0.86
CA GLU A 101 -20.85 10.81 -0.70
C GLU A 101 -19.74 11.58 -1.42
N GLU A 102 -18.50 11.07 -1.44
CA GLU A 102 -17.34 11.80 -1.96
C GLU A 102 -16.95 11.39 -3.39
N ASP A 103 -16.81 10.09 -3.66
CA ASP A 103 -16.47 9.53 -4.97
C ASP A 103 -16.98 8.08 -5.12
N PRO A 104 -18.09 7.86 -5.86
CA PRO A 104 -18.64 6.53 -6.09
C PRO A 104 -17.71 5.54 -6.81
N ASN A 105 -16.61 5.98 -7.42
CA ASN A 105 -15.64 5.10 -8.09
C ASN A 105 -14.50 4.64 -7.17
N PHE A 106 -14.37 5.23 -5.97
CA PHE A 106 -13.31 4.87 -5.02
C PHE A 106 -13.48 3.43 -4.52
N LEU A 107 -12.42 2.63 -4.49
CA LEU A 107 -12.53 1.21 -4.11
C LEU A 107 -12.35 1.00 -2.59
N ILE A 108 -13.29 0.27 -1.98
CA ILE A 108 -13.24 -0.16 -0.57
C ILE A 108 -12.92 -1.65 -0.50
N GLY A 109 -11.75 -1.98 0.01
CA GLY A 109 -11.32 -3.33 0.33
C GLY A 109 -11.60 -3.70 1.77
N ALA A 110 -12.03 -4.94 1.99
CA ALA A 110 -12.09 -5.53 3.33
C ALA A 110 -11.06 -6.64 3.46
N ARG A 111 -10.14 -6.48 4.41
CA ARG A 111 -9.11 -7.45 4.76
C ARG A 111 -9.50 -8.21 6.02
N THR A 112 -9.27 -9.52 6.02
CA THR A 112 -9.35 -10.34 7.23
C THR A 112 -8.05 -11.05 7.52
N ASP A 113 -7.63 -11.00 8.78
CA ASP A 113 -6.43 -11.68 9.29
C ASP A 113 -6.76 -13.01 10.00
N ALA A 114 -7.99 -13.51 9.82
CA ALA A 114 -8.58 -14.61 10.57
C ALA A 114 -7.94 -15.98 10.39
N ILE A 115 -7.27 -16.25 9.26
CA ILE A 115 -6.59 -17.55 9.05
C ILE A 115 -5.65 -17.86 10.22
N ALA A 116 -4.88 -16.86 10.66
CA ALA A 116 -3.88 -17.04 11.71
C ALA A 116 -4.48 -17.08 13.14
N VAL A 117 -5.74 -16.69 13.32
CA VAL A 117 -6.37 -16.54 14.64
C VAL A 117 -7.45 -17.60 14.88
N TYR A 118 -8.32 -17.81 13.89
CA TYR A 118 -9.50 -18.67 13.98
C TYR A 118 -9.54 -19.77 12.92
N GLY A 119 -8.65 -19.75 11.93
CA GLY A 119 -8.60 -20.74 10.86
C GLY A 119 -9.26 -20.28 9.56
N PHE A 120 -9.21 -21.16 8.55
CA PHE A 120 -9.59 -20.87 7.17
C PHE A 120 -11.09 -20.62 7.03
N GLU A 121 -11.91 -21.45 7.65
CA GLU A 121 -13.37 -21.41 7.54
C GLU A 121 -13.94 -20.10 8.10
N GLU A 122 -13.40 -19.62 9.23
CA GLU A 122 -13.79 -18.33 9.81
C GLU A 122 -13.34 -17.15 8.93
N ALA A 123 -12.19 -17.25 8.25
CA ALA A 123 -11.76 -16.24 7.29
C ALA A 123 -12.70 -16.14 6.09
N ILE A 124 -13.17 -17.28 5.55
CA ILE A 124 -14.17 -17.30 4.48
C ILE A 124 -15.49 -16.68 4.94
N LYS A 125 -15.98 -17.06 6.13
CA LYS A 125 -17.20 -16.49 6.71
C LYS A 125 -17.11 -14.96 6.84
N ARG A 126 -15.96 -14.44 7.30
CA ARG A 126 -15.68 -13.01 7.39
C ARG A 126 -15.67 -12.35 6.02
N GLY A 127 -14.96 -12.93 5.05
CA GLY A 127 -14.91 -12.43 3.68
C GLY A 127 -16.31 -12.31 3.04
N LEU A 128 -17.17 -13.32 3.22
CA LEU A 128 -18.56 -13.29 2.76
C LEU A 128 -19.37 -12.18 3.44
N ALA A 129 -19.26 -12.04 4.77
CA ALA A 129 -19.95 -10.98 5.51
C ALA A 129 -19.50 -9.58 5.08
N TYR A 130 -18.21 -9.40 4.79
CA TYR A 130 -17.66 -8.10 4.36
C TYR A 130 -18.06 -7.76 2.92
N ARG A 131 -18.18 -8.77 2.05
CA ARG A 131 -18.77 -8.64 0.71
C ARG A 131 -20.22 -8.18 0.82
N GLU A 132 -21.03 -8.85 1.65
CA GLU A 132 -22.43 -8.48 1.88
C GLU A 132 -22.59 -7.08 2.47
N ALA A 133 -21.59 -6.61 3.24
CA ALA A 133 -21.54 -5.24 3.75
C ALA A 133 -21.24 -4.18 2.68
N GLY A 134 -20.82 -4.59 1.48
CA GLY A 134 -20.60 -3.71 0.32
C GLY A 134 -19.14 -3.43 -0.01
N ALA A 135 -18.17 -4.21 0.50
CA ALA A 135 -16.79 -4.10 0.06
C ALA A 135 -16.66 -4.43 -1.44
N ASP A 136 -15.92 -3.61 -2.18
CA ASP A 136 -15.70 -3.79 -3.62
C ASP A 136 -14.73 -4.95 -3.92
N PHE A 137 -13.85 -5.27 -2.97
CA PHE A 137 -12.96 -6.43 -3.06
C PHE A 137 -12.64 -6.98 -1.68
N ILE A 138 -12.27 -8.27 -1.64
CA ILE A 138 -11.94 -8.98 -0.41
C ILE A 138 -10.47 -9.40 -0.42
N PHE A 139 -9.83 -9.26 0.74
CA PHE A 139 -8.46 -9.66 0.97
C PHE A 139 -8.45 -10.66 2.13
N ILE A 140 -8.29 -11.94 1.81
CA ILE A 140 -8.02 -12.99 2.79
C ILE A 140 -6.51 -13.06 3.03
N GLU A 141 -6.04 -12.64 4.21
CA GLU A 141 -4.61 -12.56 4.50
C GLU A 141 -3.99 -13.92 4.84
N SER A 142 -2.80 -14.14 4.29
CA SER A 142 -1.93 -15.28 4.59
C SER A 142 -2.58 -16.67 4.41
N PRO A 143 -3.18 -17.01 3.24
CA PRO A 143 -3.46 -18.41 2.93
C PRO A 143 -2.15 -19.20 2.97
N ILE A 144 -2.14 -20.38 3.60
CA ILE A 144 -0.93 -21.12 3.94
C ILE A 144 -0.63 -22.31 3.01
N SER A 145 -1.50 -22.57 2.03
CA SER A 145 -1.34 -23.64 1.04
C SER A 145 -1.94 -23.24 -0.30
N LEU A 146 -1.48 -23.88 -1.38
CA LEU A 146 -2.07 -23.71 -2.71
C LEU A 146 -3.54 -24.13 -2.72
N GLU A 147 -3.89 -25.19 -2.00
CA GLU A 147 -5.28 -25.63 -1.84
C GLU A 147 -6.17 -24.54 -1.23
N GLN A 148 -5.70 -23.79 -0.24
CA GLN A 148 -6.45 -22.65 0.29
C GLN A 148 -6.58 -21.53 -0.75
N MET A 149 -5.52 -21.26 -1.51
CA MET A 149 -5.54 -20.25 -2.57
C MET A 149 -6.53 -20.61 -3.69
N GLU A 150 -6.61 -21.89 -4.05
CA GLU A 150 -7.59 -22.42 -5.02
C GLU A 150 -9.03 -22.31 -4.49
N LYS A 151 -9.25 -22.65 -3.21
CA LYS A 151 -10.59 -22.64 -2.60
C LYS A 151 -11.16 -21.25 -2.34
N ILE A 152 -10.34 -20.23 -2.07
CA ILE A 152 -10.84 -18.89 -1.71
C ILE A 152 -11.75 -18.30 -2.82
N PRO A 153 -11.34 -18.28 -4.11
CA PRO A 153 -12.20 -17.84 -5.21
C PRO A 153 -13.47 -18.67 -5.39
N GLU A 154 -13.43 -19.98 -5.14
CA GLU A 154 -14.62 -20.84 -5.20
C GLU A 154 -15.61 -20.53 -4.07
N LEU A 155 -15.11 -20.26 -2.87
CA LEU A 155 -15.93 -20.04 -1.67
C LEU A 155 -16.42 -18.59 -1.52
N ILE A 156 -15.78 -17.64 -2.20
CA ILE A 156 -16.19 -16.23 -2.25
C ILE A 156 -16.39 -15.82 -3.72
N PRO A 157 -17.41 -16.37 -4.40
CA PRO A 157 -17.63 -16.11 -5.81
C PRO A 157 -18.08 -14.67 -6.07
N ASP A 158 -18.02 -14.26 -7.34
CA ASP A 158 -18.51 -12.97 -7.86
C ASP A 158 -17.93 -11.74 -7.16
N THR A 159 -16.72 -11.88 -6.60
CA THR A 159 -16.05 -10.84 -5.81
C THR A 159 -14.60 -10.72 -6.25
N PRO A 160 -14.11 -9.52 -6.59
CA PRO A 160 -12.68 -9.32 -6.79
C PRO A 160 -11.90 -9.70 -5.52
N LEU A 161 -10.92 -10.59 -5.68
CA LEU A 161 -10.10 -11.07 -4.58
C LEU A 161 -8.67 -10.57 -4.71
N THR A 162 -8.09 -10.23 -3.56
CA THR A 162 -6.70 -9.80 -3.45
C THR A 162 -5.81 -10.91 -2.92
N LEU A 163 -4.66 -11.11 -3.55
CA LEU A 163 -3.58 -11.96 -3.08
C LEU A 163 -2.36 -11.11 -2.73
N ASN A 164 -1.90 -11.19 -1.49
CA ASN A 164 -0.68 -10.54 -1.04
C ASN A 164 0.49 -11.53 -1.10
N LEU A 165 1.47 -11.25 -1.96
CA LEU A 165 2.65 -12.08 -2.17
C LEU A 165 3.85 -11.41 -1.52
N VAL A 166 4.19 -11.90 -0.32
CA VAL A 166 5.36 -11.48 0.44
C VAL A 166 6.44 -12.54 0.34
N GLU A 167 7.65 -12.13 -0.06
CA GLU A 167 8.77 -13.04 -0.27
C GLU A 167 9.14 -13.75 1.04
N LYS A 168 9.18 -15.09 0.99
CA LYS A 168 9.47 -15.96 2.15
C LYS A 168 8.47 -15.78 3.31
N GLY A 169 7.28 -15.27 3.02
CA GLY A 169 6.16 -15.21 3.96
C GLY A 169 5.49 -16.57 4.15
N LYS A 170 4.30 -16.55 4.76
CA LYS A 170 3.48 -17.75 5.02
C LYS A 170 2.79 -18.29 3.77
N THR A 171 2.53 -17.43 2.80
CA THR A 171 1.79 -17.78 1.58
C THR A 171 2.70 -18.39 0.54
N PRO A 172 2.30 -19.54 -0.08
CA PRO A 172 3.02 -20.08 -1.21
C PRO A 172 3.21 -19.05 -2.31
N PHE A 173 4.44 -18.91 -2.79
CA PHE A 173 4.77 -17.89 -3.77
C PHE A 173 4.43 -18.40 -5.17
N VAL A 174 3.57 -17.66 -5.87
CA VAL A 174 3.12 -17.95 -7.24
C VAL A 174 3.38 -16.75 -8.13
N THR A 175 3.39 -16.97 -9.44
CA THR A 175 3.44 -15.90 -10.44
C THR A 175 2.11 -15.14 -10.49
N VAL A 176 2.14 -13.91 -11.03
CA VAL A 176 0.91 -13.14 -11.30
C VAL A 176 -0.04 -13.90 -12.22
N LYS A 177 0.49 -14.64 -13.21
CA LYS A 177 -0.30 -15.46 -14.15
C LYS A 177 -0.99 -16.61 -13.43
N GLU A 178 -0.28 -17.34 -12.57
CA GLU A 178 -0.88 -18.41 -11.77
C GLU A 178 -1.95 -17.84 -10.81
N ALA A 179 -1.70 -16.70 -10.17
CA ALA A 179 -2.71 -16.04 -9.34
C ALA A 179 -3.97 -15.64 -10.13
N GLU A 180 -3.80 -15.14 -11.37
CA GLU A 180 -4.90 -14.82 -12.27
C GLU A 180 -5.68 -16.09 -12.68
N GLU A 181 -4.99 -17.17 -13.02
CA GLU A 181 -5.58 -18.48 -13.36
C GLU A 181 -6.38 -19.07 -12.19
N LEU A 182 -5.94 -18.84 -10.95
CA LEU A 182 -6.67 -19.20 -9.73
C LEU A 182 -7.93 -18.35 -9.51
N GLY A 183 -8.05 -17.19 -10.17
CA GLY A 183 -9.23 -16.32 -10.10
C GLY A 183 -9.04 -15.02 -9.31
N TYR A 184 -7.84 -14.75 -8.78
CA TYR A 184 -7.55 -13.48 -8.13
C TYR A 184 -7.53 -12.32 -9.13
N LYS A 185 -7.96 -11.12 -8.67
CA LYS A 185 -8.05 -9.91 -9.51
C LYS A 185 -7.07 -8.82 -9.12
N ILE A 186 -6.52 -8.91 -7.91
CA ILE A 186 -5.52 -7.97 -7.39
C ILE A 186 -4.38 -8.79 -6.81
N VAL A 187 -3.15 -8.50 -7.23
CA VAL A 187 -1.94 -9.09 -6.64
C VAL A 187 -1.07 -7.96 -6.09
N VAL A 188 -0.65 -8.09 -4.84
CA VAL A 188 0.12 -7.05 -4.13
C VAL A 188 1.50 -7.59 -3.77
N HIS A 189 2.55 -6.91 -4.23
CA HIS A 189 3.95 -7.14 -3.85
C HIS A 189 4.37 -6.08 -2.82
N SER A 190 3.81 -6.17 -1.61
CA SER A 190 3.74 -5.08 -0.64
C SER A 190 5.10 -4.60 -0.09
N VAL A 191 6.11 -5.48 -0.06
CA VAL A 191 7.42 -5.19 0.55
C VAL A 191 8.63 -5.39 -0.37
N PHE A 192 8.43 -5.90 -1.60
CA PHE A 192 9.51 -6.22 -2.54
C PHE A 192 10.49 -5.06 -2.77
N VAL A 193 9.95 -3.89 -3.14
CA VAL A 193 10.76 -2.69 -3.41
C VAL A 193 11.40 -2.15 -2.13
N LEU A 194 10.71 -2.26 -0.99
CA LEU A 194 11.23 -1.81 0.31
C LEU A 194 12.43 -2.67 0.75
N PHE A 195 12.33 -3.99 0.66
CA PHE A 195 13.43 -4.91 0.99
C PHE A 195 14.61 -4.73 0.05
N THR A 196 14.34 -4.55 -1.25
CA THR A 196 15.37 -4.27 -2.25
C THR A 196 16.12 -2.98 -1.94
N ALA A 197 15.39 -1.88 -1.67
CA ALA A 197 15.98 -0.59 -1.32
C ALA A 197 16.78 -0.66 0.00
N ALA A 198 16.23 -1.30 1.04
CA ALA A 198 16.91 -1.44 2.32
C ALA A 198 18.24 -2.21 2.19
N LYS A 199 18.26 -3.29 1.39
CA LYS A 199 19.48 -4.05 1.11
C LYS A 199 20.50 -3.21 0.34
N ALA A 200 20.08 -2.51 -0.72
CA ALA A 200 20.97 -1.68 -1.52
C ALA A 200 21.62 -0.55 -0.70
N VAL A 201 20.84 0.15 0.13
CA VAL A 201 21.35 1.18 1.04
C VAL A 201 22.35 0.59 2.04
N LYS A 202 22.02 -0.57 2.65
CA LYS A 202 22.91 -1.26 3.58
C LYS A 202 24.25 -1.64 2.93
N ASP A 203 24.22 -2.14 1.71
CA ASP A 203 25.44 -2.52 0.98
C ASP A 203 26.29 -1.30 0.63
N ALA A 204 25.67 -0.22 0.16
CA ALA A 204 26.36 1.03 -0.15
C ALA A 204 27.05 1.64 1.08
N LEU A 205 26.37 1.64 2.23
CA LEU A 205 26.93 2.14 3.49
C LEU A 205 28.03 1.24 4.05
N THR A 206 27.89 -0.09 3.90
CA THR A 206 28.95 -1.05 4.24
C THR A 206 30.21 -0.76 3.42
N TYR A 207 30.06 -0.60 2.10
CA TYR A 207 31.17 -0.28 1.20
C TYR A 207 31.88 1.01 1.62
N LEU A 208 31.12 2.10 1.86
CA LEU A 208 31.68 3.38 2.28
C LEU A 208 32.46 3.27 3.59
N LYS A 209 31.94 2.52 4.56
CA LYS A 209 32.60 2.28 5.84
C LYS A 209 33.94 1.54 5.68
N GLU A 210 34.00 0.57 4.77
CA GLU A 210 35.18 -0.26 4.54
C GLU A 210 36.27 0.46 3.72
N HIS A 211 35.87 1.26 2.72
CA HIS A 211 36.80 1.83 1.73
C HIS A 211 37.07 3.33 1.93
N GLY A 212 36.24 4.03 2.71
CA GLY A 212 36.35 5.48 2.92
C GLY A 212 35.97 6.33 1.70
N VAL A 213 35.42 5.71 0.66
CA VAL A 213 34.99 6.37 -0.59
C VAL A 213 33.75 5.67 -1.14
N THR A 214 32.93 6.39 -1.89
CA THR A 214 31.83 5.80 -2.67
C THR A 214 32.38 5.16 -3.95
N PRO A 215 31.81 4.06 -4.45
CA PRO A 215 32.27 3.46 -5.69
C PRO A 215 32.02 4.45 -6.85
N ALA A 216 33.03 4.62 -7.72
CA ALA A 216 32.93 5.51 -8.88
C ALA A 216 31.94 5.00 -9.94
N GLU A 217 31.77 3.68 -10.00
CA GLU A 217 30.83 2.95 -10.85
C GLU A 217 30.16 1.85 -10.02
N GLY A 218 28.91 1.50 -10.31
CA GLY A 218 28.17 0.48 -9.56
C GLY A 218 26.67 0.59 -9.74
N ASN A 219 25.90 -0.02 -8.84
CA ASN A 219 24.43 -0.04 -8.86
C ASN A 219 23.80 1.30 -8.42
N MET A 220 24.30 2.43 -8.92
CA MET A 220 23.74 3.77 -8.69
C MET A 220 23.21 4.34 -10.01
N MET A 221 22.10 5.04 -9.94
CA MET A 221 21.58 5.79 -11.08
C MET A 221 22.54 6.96 -11.40
N PRO A 222 23.04 7.09 -12.64
CA PRO A 222 23.80 8.25 -13.06
C PRO A 222 23.03 9.55 -12.84
N PHE A 223 23.74 10.64 -12.52
CA PHE A 223 23.09 11.93 -12.24
C PHE A 223 22.16 12.42 -13.37
N PRO A 224 22.53 12.35 -14.67
CA PRO A 224 21.62 12.76 -15.74
C PRO A 224 20.34 11.94 -15.79
N GLU A 225 20.45 10.61 -15.61
CA GLU A 225 19.31 9.70 -15.56
C GLU A 225 18.41 10.02 -14.36
N PHE A 226 19.00 10.28 -13.19
CA PHE A 226 18.23 10.66 -12.00
C PHE A 226 17.52 12.00 -12.16
N ALA A 227 18.19 12.99 -12.74
CA ALA A 227 17.59 14.30 -13.02
C ALA A 227 16.41 14.19 -13.99
N GLU A 228 16.52 13.35 -15.02
CA GLU A 228 15.42 13.03 -15.93
C GLU A 228 14.28 12.33 -15.20
N PHE A 229 14.59 11.29 -14.41
CA PHE A 229 13.62 10.52 -13.64
C PHE A 229 12.77 11.38 -12.69
N ILE A 230 13.39 12.34 -11.98
CA ILE A 230 12.67 13.26 -11.08
C ILE A 230 11.98 14.44 -11.81
N GLY A 231 12.02 14.46 -13.14
CA GLY A 231 11.29 15.43 -13.96
C GLY A 231 11.96 16.80 -14.10
N TYR A 232 13.29 16.90 -13.87
CA TYR A 232 14.02 18.16 -14.02
C TYR A 232 13.89 18.79 -15.42
N PRO A 233 13.91 18.02 -16.54
CA PRO A 233 13.73 18.59 -17.88
C PRO A 233 12.41 19.37 -18.03
N ARG A 234 11.31 18.85 -17.46
CA ARG A 234 10.01 19.53 -17.48
C ARG A 234 10.05 20.87 -16.75
N ILE A 235 10.74 20.94 -15.61
CA ILE A 235 10.92 22.20 -14.88
C ILE A 235 11.69 23.19 -15.74
N ARG A 236 12.76 22.75 -16.43
CA ARG A 236 13.53 23.61 -17.34
C ARG A 236 12.67 24.17 -18.49
N GLU A 237 11.76 23.37 -19.03
CA GLU A 237 10.82 23.83 -20.05
C GLU A 237 9.81 24.85 -19.49
N MET A 238 9.28 24.59 -18.30
CA MET A 238 8.38 25.52 -17.61
C MET A 238 9.08 26.85 -17.31
N GLU A 239 10.32 26.83 -16.85
CA GLU A 239 11.11 28.04 -16.62
C GLU A 239 11.27 28.85 -17.91
N LYS A 240 11.65 28.21 -19.02
CA LYS A 240 11.75 28.88 -20.33
C LYS A 240 10.42 29.47 -20.79
N LYS A 241 9.31 28.80 -20.48
CA LYS A 241 7.97 29.22 -20.91
C LYS A 241 7.39 30.35 -20.07
N TYR A 242 7.64 30.34 -18.76
CA TYR A 242 6.92 31.18 -17.81
C TYR A 242 7.79 32.23 -17.10
N LEU A 243 9.11 32.09 -17.07
CA LEU A 243 9.98 33.10 -16.45
C LEU A 243 10.36 34.20 -17.45
N PRO A 244 10.46 35.47 -16.99
CA PRO A 244 11.06 36.55 -17.77
C PRO A 244 12.48 36.23 -18.22
N LYS A 245 12.87 36.77 -19.36
CA LYS A 245 14.18 36.54 -19.97
C LYS A 245 15.32 36.97 -19.04
N GLU A 246 15.15 38.09 -18.33
CA GLU A 246 16.14 38.67 -17.42
C GLU A 246 16.45 37.71 -16.25
N ILE A 247 15.41 37.05 -15.69
CA ILE A 247 15.57 36.06 -14.62
C ILE A 247 16.30 34.81 -15.15
N LEU A 248 15.98 34.37 -16.36
CA LEU A 248 16.67 33.24 -16.98
C LEU A 248 18.15 33.55 -17.25
N GLU A 249 18.46 34.77 -17.69
CA GLU A 249 19.83 35.23 -17.92
C GLU A 249 20.63 35.38 -16.62
N GLU A 250 20.03 35.89 -15.54
CA GLU A 250 20.70 35.91 -14.24
C GLU A 250 20.99 34.50 -13.72
N LYS A 251 20.00 33.59 -13.83
CA LYS A 251 20.09 32.24 -13.30
C LYS A 251 21.01 31.32 -14.08
N TYR A 252 21.10 31.47 -15.41
CA TYR A 252 21.83 30.56 -16.30
C TYR A 252 22.89 31.22 -17.18
N GLY A 253 22.86 32.55 -17.33
CA GLY A 253 23.77 33.31 -18.18
C GLY A 253 25.09 33.68 -17.51
N ARG A 254 25.19 33.63 -16.17
CA ARG A 254 26.49 33.72 -15.48
C ARG A 254 27.19 32.37 -15.46
N ARG A 255 27.89 32.07 -16.54
CA ARG A 255 29.10 31.24 -16.50
C ARG A 255 30.29 32.16 -16.80
N ALA A 256 30.96 32.61 -15.75
CA ALA A 256 32.37 32.98 -15.80
C ALA A 256 33.16 31.81 -15.21
#